data_AF-A0A4Y7T135-F1
#
_entry.id   AF-A0A4Y7T135-F1
#
_cell.length_a   1.000
_cell.length_b   1.000
_cell.length_c   1.000
_cell.angle_alpha   90.00
_cell.angle_beta   90.00
_cell.angle_gamma   90.00
#
_symmetry.space_group_name_H-M   'P 1'
#
loop_
_entity.id
_entity.type
_entity.pdbx_description
1 polymer ?
#
loop_
_entity_poly.entity_id
_entity_poly.type
_entity_poly.pdbx_seq_one_letter_code
_entity_poly.pdbx_strand_id
1 'polypeptide(L)'
;MDGPLPRGRGWKAAPEPRRGWHPKVTLYRLSLTLVTFALGSAKALSPSEVGSVTIEWMGGLLFFLVVFFLSYYDGDERKGTKWLFRADLMDTARDACAKVGIRVPAYDTMEKPEPRSFGWKKRPSVTGYRLLVSSTALVFGTTKAYLSYTGSNAASKGVEWFYGSLISLFLYWLGLYELSPKGVVPWLFKDDYDIFLFCWIMGLLLGASATLMSGFFKPLLSAVSATYQQGIWHLLDTLGLLCILAFLVGMCAGGFYASLYYFWIPLDEPMREVSGRLEERWRRHTTIR
;
A
#
# COMPACT_ATOMS: atom_id res chain seq x y z
N MET A 1 -8.40 -15.52 67.21
CA MET A 1 -9.57 -15.68 66.33
C MET A 1 -9.19 -15.04 65.01
N ASP A 2 -8.52 -15.81 64.15
CA ASP A 2 -8.07 -15.34 62.84
C ASP A 2 -9.16 -15.68 61.81
N GLY A 3 -10.03 -14.70 61.59
CA GLY A 3 -11.07 -14.80 60.57
C GLY A 3 -10.45 -14.70 59.16
N PRO A 4 -10.90 -15.51 58.18
CA PRO A 4 -10.42 -15.43 56.81
C PRO A 4 -10.76 -14.06 56.21
N LEU A 5 -9.75 -13.39 55.67
CA LEU A 5 -9.91 -12.11 54.97
C LEU A 5 -10.94 -12.26 53.83
N PRO A 6 -11.89 -11.33 53.70
CA PRO A 6 -12.91 -11.38 52.67
C PRO A 6 -12.22 -11.37 51.30
N ARG A 7 -12.50 -12.39 50.48
CA ARG A 7 -12.06 -12.47 49.08
C ARG A 7 -12.44 -11.15 48.39
N GLY A 8 -11.43 -10.32 48.18
CA GLY A 8 -11.57 -8.99 47.62
C GLY A 8 -12.33 -9.07 46.30
N ARG A 9 -13.42 -8.30 46.21
CA ARG A 9 -14.12 -8.01 44.97
C ARG A 9 -13.07 -7.61 43.94
N GLY A 10 -12.79 -8.49 42.98
CA GLY A 10 -11.76 -8.29 41.98
C GLY A 10 -12.05 -7.01 41.22
N TRP A 11 -11.29 -5.96 41.51
CA TRP A 11 -11.26 -4.75 40.72
C TRP A 11 -10.81 -5.17 39.33
N LYS A 12 -11.76 -5.30 38.39
CA LYS A 12 -11.42 -5.41 36.98
C LYS A 12 -10.68 -4.12 36.63
N ALA A 13 -9.37 -4.24 36.39
CA ALA A 13 -8.56 -3.12 35.93
C ALA A 13 -9.30 -2.44 34.78
N ALA A 14 -9.35 -1.11 34.80
CA ALA A 14 -9.99 -0.35 33.75
C ALA A 14 -9.41 -0.81 32.39
N PRO A 15 -10.26 -1.03 31.36
CA PRO A 15 -9.78 -1.49 30.07
C PRO A 15 -8.71 -0.52 29.57
N GLU A 16 -7.52 -1.02 29.25
CA GLU A 16 -6.44 -0.18 28.76
C GLU A 16 -6.91 0.56 27.49
N PRO A 17 -6.56 1.86 27.35
CA PRO A 17 -6.88 2.59 26.14
C PRO A 17 -6.33 1.85 24.93
N ARG A 18 -7.14 1.72 23.87
CA ARG A 18 -6.75 1.04 22.64
C ARG A 18 -5.54 1.75 22.04
N ARG A 19 -4.37 1.11 22.10
CA ARG A 19 -3.15 1.62 21.47
C ARG A 19 -3.19 1.31 19.98
N GLY A 20 -2.86 2.30 19.15
CA GLY A 20 -2.65 2.07 17.72
C GLY A 20 -1.50 1.09 17.52
N TRP A 21 -1.67 0.16 16.59
CA TRP A 21 -0.59 -0.75 16.18
C TRP A 21 0.20 -0.11 15.04
N HIS A 22 1.53 -0.20 15.12
CA HIS A 22 2.43 0.25 14.05
C HIS A 22 3.51 -0.81 13.80
N PRO A 23 3.96 -0.99 12.54
CA PRO A 23 5.02 -1.93 12.23
C PRO A 23 6.33 -1.48 12.88
N LYS A 24 7.10 -2.45 13.39
CA LYS A 24 8.42 -2.18 13.97
C LYS A 24 9.36 -1.59 12.94
N VAL A 25 10.08 -0.55 13.31
CA VAL A 25 11.18 -0.01 12.52
C VAL A 25 12.47 -0.69 12.97
N THR A 26 12.68 -1.91 12.49
CA THR A 26 13.89 -2.67 12.82
C THR A 26 15.09 -2.10 12.07
N LEU A 27 16.30 -2.35 12.58
CA LEU A 27 17.53 -1.93 11.90
C LEU A 27 17.63 -2.52 10.48
N TYR A 28 17.15 -3.76 10.30
CA TYR A 28 17.03 -4.38 8.98
C TYR A 28 16.14 -3.55 8.03
N ARG A 29 14.90 -3.24 8.44
CA ARG A 29 13.93 -2.50 7.60
C ARG A 29 14.40 -1.08 7.29
N LEU A 30 15.06 -0.42 8.25
CA LEU A 30 15.67 0.88 8.02
C LEU A 30 16.84 0.78 7.03
N SER A 31 17.73 -0.21 7.20
CA SER A 31 18.87 -0.41 6.30
C SER A 31 18.40 -0.71 4.88
N LEU A 32 17.37 -1.54 4.74
CA LEU A 32 16.70 -1.82 3.46
C LEU A 32 16.20 -0.52 2.82
N THR A 33 15.52 0.32 3.59
CA THR A 33 14.98 1.61 3.12
C THR A 33 16.09 2.54 2.66
N LEU A 34 17.14 2.69 3.49
CA LEU A 34 18.29 3.55 3.20
C LEU A 34 19.07 3.08 1.97
N VAL A 35 19.36 1.79 1.85
CA VAL A 35 20.10 1.24 0.72
C VAL A 35 19.29 1.38 -0.57
N THR A 36 17.99 1.12 -0.55
CA THR A 36 17.10 1.31 -1.71
C THR A 36 17.13 2.77 -2.17
N PHE A 37 16.98 3.71 -1.24
CA PHE A 37 17.02 5.13 -1.54
C PHE A 37 18.39 5.60 -2.06
N ALA A 38 19.48 5.11 -1.45
CA ALA A 38 20.84 5.45 -1.82
C ALA A 38 21.20 4.91 -3.21
N LEU A 39 20.85 3.67 -3.53
CA LEU A 39 21.04 3.07 -4.86
C LEU A 39 20.23 3.81 -5.92
N GLY A 40 18.97 4.13 -5.63
CA GLY A 40 18.15 4.95 -6.50
C GLY A 40 18.80 6.31 -6.78
N SER A 41 19.20 7.03 -5.73
CA SER A 41 19.83 8.35 -5.85
C SER A 41 21.18 8.30 -6.57
N ALA A 42 22.00 7.29 -6.29
CA ALA A 42 23.27 7.08 -6.99
C ALA A 42 23.06 6.84 -8.49
N LYS A 43 22.01 6.08 -8.86
CA LYS A 43 21.62 5.88 -10.25
C LYS A 43 21.21 7.19 -10.92
N ALA A 44 20.37 7.99 -10.26
CA ALA A 44 19.89 9.27 -10.79
C ALA A 44 21.02 10.29 -11.03
N LEU A 45 22.05 10.26 -10.18
CA LEU A 45 23.19 11.16 -10.26
C LEU A 45 24.32 10.63 -11.17
N SER A 46 24.23 9.40 -11.68
CA SER A 46 25.28 8.81 -12.51
C SER A 46 25.33 9.46 -13.90
N PRO A 47 26.46 10.11 -14.28
CA PRO A 47 26.56 10.80 -15.56
C PRO A 47 26.71 9.82 -16.74
N SER A 48 27.23 8.61 -16.51
CA SER A 48 27.47 7.62 -17.55
C SER A 48 26.33 6.61 -17.66
N GLU A 49 25.80 6.40 -18.86
CA GLU A 49 24.77 5.38 -19.10
C GLU A 49 25.31 3.96 -18.84
N VAL A 50 26.54 3.67 -19.27
CA VAL A 50 27.16 2.35 -19.10
C VAL A 50 27.36 2.01 -17.62
N GLY A 51 27.91 2.95 -16.84
CA GLY A 51 28.10 2.76 -15.40
C GLY A 51 26.77 2.62 -14.65
N SER A 52 25.73 3.34 -15.08
CA SER A 52 24.38 3.22 -14.51
C SER A 52 23.82 1.80 -14.67
N VAL A 53 23.98 1.19 -15.84
CA VAL A 53 23.47 -0.16 -16.11
C VAL A 53 24.21 -1.20 -15.27
N THR A 54 25.53 -1.10 -15.13
CA THR A 54 26.30 -2.04 -14.30
C THR A 54 25.93 -1.95 -12.82
N ILE A 55 25.81 -0.72 -12.29
CA ILE A 55 25.39 -0.49 -10.89
C ILE A 55 23.97 -1.04 -10.67
N GLU A 56 23.07 -0.87 -11.64
CA GLU A 56 21.70 -1.36 -11.57
C GLU A 56 21.64 -2.89 -11.48
N TRP A 57 22.30 -3.60 -12.39
CA TRP A 57 22.23 -5.06 -12.42
C TRP A 57 22.98 -5.69 -11.26
N MET A 58 24.21 -5.25 -10.98
CA MET A 58 25.03 -5.83 -9.93
C MET A 58 24.52 -5.44 -8.54
N GLY A 59 24.20 -4.16 -8.35
CA GLY A 59 23.66 -3.64 -7.09
C GLY A 59 22.28 -4.20 -6.80
N GLY A 60 21.39 -4.24 -7.80
CA GLY A 60 20.07 -4.83 -7.68
C GLY A 60 20.11 -6.32 -7.33
N LEU A 61 20.95 -7.11 -8.02
CA LEU A 61 21.09 -8.54 -7.76
C LEU A 61 21.68 -8.82 -6.37
N LEU A 62 22.76 -8.13 -6.01
CA LEU A 62 23.40 -8.29 -4.70
C LEU A 62 22.43 -7.91 -3.57
N PHE A 63 21.75 -6.78 -3.73
CA PHE A 63 20.75 -6.33 -2.77
C PHE A 63 19.60 -7.33 -2.66
N PHE A 64 19.04 -7.78 -3.78
CA PHE A 64 17.97 -8.78 -3.79
C PHE A 64 18.37 -10.06 -3.06
N LEU A 65 19.59 -10.58 -3.31
CA LEU A 65 20.10 -11.76 -2.62
C LEU A 65 20.21 -11.53 -1.12
N VAL A 66 20.80 -10.41 -0.69
CA VAL A 66 20.93 -10.07 0.73
C VAL A 66 19.55 -9.99 1.40
N VAL A 67 18.60 -9.32 0.78
CA VAL A 67 17.21 -9.17 1.27
C VAL A 67 16.48 -10.50 1.31
N PHE A 68 16.66 -11.34 0.29
CA PHE A 68 16.10 -12.68 0.23
C PHE A 68 16.60 -13.55 1.39
N PHE A 69 17.92 -13.60 1.61
CA PHE A 69 18.49 -14.35 2.73
C PHE A 69 18.07 -13.77 4.07
N LEU A 70 18.08 -12.45 4.24
CA LEU A 70 17.64 -11.80 5.48
C LEU A 70 16.16 -12.05 5.77
N SER A 71 15.30 -12.06 4.75
CA SER A 71 13.88 -12.38 4.90
C SER A 71 13.66 -13.83 5.31
N TYR A 72 14.52 -14.76 4.85
CA TYR A 72 14.53 -16.14 5.33
C TYR A 72 14.93 -16.23 6.81
N TYR A 73 15.88 -15.41 7.27
CA TYR A 73 16.29 -15.34 8.68
C TYR A 73 15.25 -14.66 9.58
N ASP A 74 14.49 -13.70 9.08
CA ASP A 74 13.43 -13.01 9.83
C ASP A 74 12.37 -13.99 10.37
N GLY A 75 12.13 -15.09 9.64
CA GLY A 75 11.19 -16.14 10.05
C GLY A 75 11.72 -17.16 11.08
N ASP A 76 13.01 -17.13 11.42
CA ASP A 76 13.64 -18.15 12.30
C ASP A 76 14.06 -17.56 13.65
N GLU A 77 13.16 -17.65 14.62
CA GLU A 77 13.36 -17.15 15.98
C GLU A 77 14.51 -17.84 16.76
N ARG A 78 15.16 -18.89 16.23
CA ARG A 78 16.16 -19.67 16.98
C ARG A 78 17.61 -19.24 16.77
N LYS A 79 17.92 -18.35 15.83
CA LYS A 79 19.32 -18.01 15.46
C LYS A 79 19.87 -16.77 16.17
N GLY A 80 21.20 -16.68 16.28
CA GLY A 80 21.93 -15.66 17.07
C GLY A 80 21.84 -14.21 16.58
N THR A 81 21.27 -13.95 15.40
CA THR A 81 21.13 -12.61 14.79
C THR A 81 19.87 -11.86 15.25
N LYS A 82 19.31 -12.21 16.41
CA LYS A 82 18.06 -11.61 16.95
C LYS A 82 18.12 -10.10 17.07
N TRP A 83 19.30 -9.55 17.36
CA TRP A 83 19.45 -8.10 17.59
C TRP A 83 19.04 -7.28 16.37
N LEU A 84 19.33 -7.76 15.15
CA LEU A 84 19.05 -7.04 13.89
C LEU A 84 17.54 -6.91 13.62
N PHE A 85 16.78 -7.96 13.97
CA PHE A 85 15.33 -8.04 13.73
C PHE A 85 14.50 -7.62 14.94
N ARG A 86 15.05 -7.68 16.16
CA ARG A 86 14.33 -7.39 17.40
C ARG A 86 14.52 -5.97 17.89
N ALA A 87 15.65 -5.33 17.59
CA ALA A 87 15.88 -3.94 17.99
C ALA A 87 14.94 -3.01 17.23
N ASP A 88 13.90 -2.52 17.92
CA ASP A 88 13.05 -1.46 17.40
C ASP A 88 13.74 -0.11 17.61
N LEU A 89 14.13 0.52 16.50
CA LEU A 89 14.80 1.81 16.54
C LEU A 89 13.90 2.90 17.12
N MET A 90 12.57 2.72 17.03
CA MET A 90 11.64 3.68 17.58
C MET A 90 11.60 3.66 19.11
N ASP A 91 11.90 2.53 19.75
CA ASP A 91 12.07 2.49 21.21
C ASP A 91 13.31 3.28 21.62
N THR A 92 14.41 3.16 20.86
CA THR A 92 15.62 3.96 21.09
C THR A 92 15.37 5.46 20.87
N ALA A 93 14.65 5.81 19.80
CA ALA A 93 14.25 7.18 19.52
C ALA A 93 13.31 7.72 20.61
N ARG A 94 12.39 6.89 21.12
CA ARG A 94 11.50 7.23 22.23
C ARG A 94 12.29 7.54 23.50
N ASP A 95 13.25 6.69 23.86
CA ASP A 95 14.11 6.89 25.03
C ASP A 95 14.93 8.18 24.90
N ALA A 96 15.42 8.49 23.70
CA ALA A 96 16.10 9.75 23.42
C ALA A 96 15.15 10.95 23.56
N CYS A 97 13.94 10.89 22.99
CA CYS A 97 12.92 11.93 23.12
C CYS A 97 12.47 12.14 24.57
N ALA A 98 12.35 11.06 25.35
CA ALA A 98 11.99 11.11 26.76
C ALA A 98 13.05 11.85 27.59
N LYS A 99 14.34 11.70 27.27
CA LYS A 99 15.43 12.47 27.89
C LYS A 99 15.32 13.98 27.62
N VAL A 100 14.69 14.38 26.51
CA VAL A 100 14.43 15.78 26.13
C VAL A 100 13.08 16.28 26.70
N GLY A 101 12.33 15.44 27.41
CA GLY A 101 11.02 15.80 27.97
C GLY A 101 9.86 15.74 26.95
N ILE A 102 10.09 15.19 25.75
CA ILE A 102 9.04 15.01 24.75
C ILE A 102 8.25 13.75 25.07
N ARG A 103 6.96 13.90 25.37
CA ARG A 103 6.05 12.78 25.65
C ARG A 103 5.65 12.09 24.33
N VAL A 104 6.28 10.96 24.04
CA VAL A 104 5.97 10.15 22.85
C VAL A 104 4.75 9.25 23.14
N PRO A 105 3.77 9.14 22.22
CA PRO A 105 2.66 8.22 22.36
C PRO A 105 3.11 6.75 22.50
N ALA A 106 2.45 6.02 23.39
CA ALA A 106 2.64 4.58 23.49
C ALA A 106 1.85 3.88 22.37
N TYR A 107 2.55 3.15 21.51
CA TYR A 107 1.95 2.28 20.50
C TYR A 107 2.34 0.83 20.76
N ASP A 108 1.51 -0.09 20.27
CA ASP A 108 1.79 -1.51 20.34
C ASP A 108 2.63 -1.92 19.12
N THR A 109 3.84 -2.41 19.38
CA THR A 109 4.76 -2.91 18.36
C THR A 109 4.70 -4.42 18.22
N MET A 110 3.98 -5.12 19.10
CA MET A 110 3.96 -6.58 19.10
C MET A 110 3.25 -7.06 17.83
N GLU A 111 4.05 -7.41 16.83
CA GLU A 111 3.61 -8.17 15.67
C GLU A 111 3.02 -9.47 16.23
N LYS A 112 1.69 -9.60 16.16
CA LYS A 112 1.05 -10.84 16.60
C LYS A 112 1.56 -11.91 15.66
N PRO A 113 2.09 -13.02 16.17
CA PRO A 113 2.39 -14.15 15.30
C PRO A 113 1.09 -14.46 14.59
N GLU A 114 1.06 -14.23 13.28
CA GLU A 114 -0.11 -14.60 12.50
C GLU A 114 -0.33 -16.07 12.82
N PRO A 115 -1.52 -16.46 13.31
CA PRO A 115 -1.84 -17.87 13.31
C PRO A 115 -1.63 -18.27 11.86
N ARG A 116 -0.63 -19.12 11.59
CA ARG A 116 -0.41 -19.75 10.29
C ARG A 116 -1.65 -20.60 10.06
N SER A 117 -2.77 -19.96 9.76
CA SER A 117 -3.96 -20.59 9.27
C SER A 117 -3.63 -20.90 7.82
N PHE A 118 -2.80 -21.93 7.69
CA PHE A 118 -2.68 -22.84 6.55
C PHE A 118 -4.02 -23.58 6.37
N GLY A 119 -5.14 -22.88 6.55
CA GLY A 119 -6.43 -23.28 6.06
C GLY A 119 -6.33 -23.10 4.57
N TRP A 120 -6.44 -24.21 3.85
CA TRP A 120 -6.38 -24.35 2.40
C TRP A 120 -7.49 -23.55 1.69
N LYS A 121 -7.56 -22.23 1.87
CA LYS A 121 -8.26 -21.37 0.92
C LYS A 121 -7.49 -21.52 -0.39
N LYS A 122 -8.06 -22.30 -1.31
CA LYS A 122 -7.47 -22.74 -2.58
C LYS A 122 -7.08 -21.59 -3.53
N ARG A 123 -7.31 -20.32 -3.17
CA ARG A 123 -7.04 -19.16 -4.01
C ARG A 123 -6.41 -18.03 -3.19
N PRO A 124 -5.31 -17.43 -3.66
CA PRO A 124 -4.80 -16.20 -3.06
C PRO A 124 -5.81 -15.08 -3.28
N SER A 125 -6.24 -14.40 -2.21
CA SER A 125 -7.16 -13.27 -2.31
C SER A 125 -6.50 -12.08 -3.02
N VAL A 126 -7.23 -11.40 -3.91
CA VAL A 126 -6.80 -10.15 -4.53
C VAL A 126 -7.16 -9.01 -3.58
N THR A 127 -6.19 -8.65 -2.74
CA THR A 127 -6.33 -7.51 -1.81
C THR A 127 -6.14 -6.19 -2.54
N GLY A 128 -6.71 -5.10 -2.01
CA GLY A 128 -6.54 -3.76 -2.57
C GLY A 128 -5.06 -3.34 -2.66
N TYR A 129 -4.22 -3.76 -1.71
CA TYR A 129 -2.78 -3.55 -1.73
C TYR A 129 -2.12 -4.20 -2.95
N ARG A 130 -2.46 -5.45 -3.29
CA ARG A 130 -1.93 -6.14 -4.47
C ARG A 130 -2.33 -5.44 -5.77
N LEU A 131 -3.55 -4.92 -5.82
CA LEU A 131 -4.01 -4.09 -6.94
C LEU A 131 -3.24 -2.77 -7.04
N LEU A 132 -2.98 -2.10 -5.91
CA LEU A 132 -2.20 -0.86 -5.87
C LEU A 132 -0.76 -1.08 -6.36
N VAL A 133 -0.10 -2.14 -5.90
CA VAL A 133 1.26 -2.48 -6.34
C VAL A 133 1.27 -2.81 -7.84
N SER A 134 0.31 -3.61 -8.31
CA SER A 134 0.24 -4.03 -9.72
C SER A 134 -0.07 -2.86 -10.66
N SER A 135 -1.02 -2.01 -10.28
CA SER A 135 -1.35 -0.80 -11.04
C SER A 135 -0.18 0.18 -11.10
N THR A 136 0.54 0.37 -9.98
CA THR A 136 1.76 1.18 -9.95
C THR A 136 2.82 0.66 -10.91
N ALA A 137 3.06 -0.67 -10.92
CA ALA A 137 4.01 -1.29 -11.83
C ALA A 137 3.60 -1.11 -13.31
N LEU A 138 2.30 -1.21 -13.60
CA LEU A 138 1.78 -0.97 -14.95
C LEU A 138 2.00 0.48 -15.38
N VAL A 139 1.61 1.46 -14.54
CA VAL A 139 1.79 2.89 -14.82
C VAL A 139 3.26 3.24 -14.99
N PHE A 140 4.14 2.68 -14.16
CA PHE A 140 5.58 2.85 -14.30
C PHE A 140 6.09 2.33 -15.65
N GLY A 141 5.73 1.09 -16.02
CA GLY A 141 6.16 0.48 -17.28
C GLY A 141 5.65 1.24 -18.50
N THR A 142 4.39 1.67 -18.51
CA THR A 142 3.81 2.44 -19.63
C THR A 142 4.43 3.83 -19.75
N THR A 143 4.59 4.54 -18.63
CA THR A 143 5.20 5.88 -18.62
C THR A 143 6.65 5.82 -19.11
N LYS A 144 7.42 4.83 -18.63
CA LYS A 144 8.79 4.61 -19.08
C LYS A 144 8.85 4.27 -20.56
N ALA A 145 8.00 3.36 -21.05
CA ALA A 145 7.96 3.00 -22.46
C ALA A 145 7.65 4.22 -23.36
N TYR A 146 6.70 5.06 -22.95
CA TYR A 146 6.35 6.29 -23.64
C TYR A 146 7.51 7.30 -23.67
N LEU A 147 8.17 7.54 -22.54
CA LEU A 147 9.30 8.48 -22.46
C LEU A 147 10.52 7.98 -23.23
N SER A 148 10.77 6.67 -23.22
CA SER A 148 11.82 6.06 -24.05
C SER A 148 11.50 6.17 -25.53
N TYR A 149 10.23 5.99 -25.93
CA TYR A 149 9.82 6.13 -27.33
C TYR A 149 9.97 7.57 -27.85
N THR A 150 9.72 8.56 -27.01
CA THR A 150 9.88 9.99 -27.35
C THR A 150 11.33 10.48 -27.27
N GLY A 151 12.29 9.60 -26.94
CA GLY A 151 13.72 9.96 -26.85
C GLY A 151 14.08 10.84 -25.64
N SER A 152 13.18 10.96 -24.65
CA SER A 152 13.38 11.83 -23.49
C SER A 152 14.17 11.13 -22.37
N ASN A 153 15.47 10.93 -22.57
CA ASN A 153 16.34 10.18 -21.64
C ASN A 153 16.33 10.77 -20.21
N ALA A 154 16.37 12.09 -20.06
CA ALA A 154 16.37 12.74 -18.75
C ALA A 154 15.06 12.51 -17.98
N ALA A 155 13.91 12.66 -18.66
CA ALA A 155 12.60 12.42 -18.07
C ALA A 155 12.42 10.94 -17.70
N SER A 156 12.85 10.02 -18.56
CA SER A 156 12.82 8.58 -18.30
C SER A 156 13.63 8.22 -17.05
N LYS A 157 14.86 8.75 -16.92
CA LYS A 157 15.69 8.60 -15.71
C LYS A 157 15.01 9.16 -14.46
N GLY A 158 14.37 10.33 -14.55
CA GLY A 158 13.63 10.93 -13.44
C GLY A 158 12.46 10.07 -12.96
N VAL A 159 11.69 9.52 -13.90
CA VAL A 159 10.58 8.59 -13.61
C VAL A 159 11.10 7.29 -12.99
N GLU A 160 12.19 6.72 -13.51
CA GLU A 160 12.85 5.56 -12.92
C GLU A 160 13.26 5.79 -11.47
N TRP A 161 13.90 6.92 -11.19
CA TRP A 161 14.31 7.28 -9.84
C TRP A 161 13.10 7.44 -8.90
N PHE A 162 12.09 8.20 -9.34
CA PHE A 162 10.92 8.51 -8.51
C PHE A 162 10.12 7.26 -8.18
N TYR A 163 9.77 6.44 -9.17
CA TYR A 163 9.02 5.20 -8.95
C TYR A 163 9.87 4.14 -8.24
N GLY A 164 11.11 3.96 -8.69
CA GLY A 164 12.02 2.95 -8.17
C GLY A 164 12.47 3.21 -6.74
N SER A 165 12.50 4.47 -6.29
CA SER A 165 12.94 4.85 -4.94
C SER A 165 11.76 5.27 -4.06
N LEU A 166 11.02 6.30 -4.42
CA LEU A 166 10.02 6.90 -3.50
C LEU A 166 8.77 6.03 -3.43
N ILE A 167 8.21 5.66 -4.58
CA ILE A 167 6.96 4.91 -4.63
C ILE A 167 7.17 3.47 -4.14
N SER A 168 8.27 2.82 -4.53
CA SER A 168 8.60 1.48 -4.04
C SER A 168 8.77 1.44 -2.53
N LEU A 169 9.45 2.43 -1.92
CA LEU A 169 9.61 2.54 -0.47
C LEU A 169 8.28 2.79 0.22
N PHE A 170 7.45 3.69 -0.32
CA PHE A 170 6.12 3.92 0.21
C PHE A 170 5.28 2.64 0.20
N LEU A 171 5.26 1.91 -0.92
CA LEU A 171 4.55 0.64 -1.04
C LEU A 171 5.13 -0.43 -0.11
N TYR A 172 6.45 -0.49 0.05
CA TYR A 172 7.11 -1.37 1.01
C TYR A 172 6.62 -1.13 2.44
N TRP A 173 6.65 0.14 2.90
CA TRP A 173 6.16 0.51 4.23
C TRP A 173 4.67 0.24 4.40
N LEU A 174 3.88 0.49 3.36
CA LEU A 174 2.46 0.18 3.33
C LEU A 174 2.23 -1.34 3.44
N GLY A 175 3.00 -2.16 2.72
CA GLY A 175 2.93 -3.62 2.77
C GLY A 175 3.23 -4.20 4.14
N LEU A 176 4.03 -3.54 4.99
CA LEU A 176 4.23 -3.97 6.38
C LEU A 176 2.94 -3.94 7.21
N TYR A 177 1.94 -3.14 6.83
CA TYR A 177 0.63 -3.14 7.48
C TYR A 177 -0.25 -4.33 7.09
N GLU A 178 0.10 -5.08 6.03
CA GLU A 178 -0.63 -6.30 5.65
C GLU A 178 -0.60 -7.35 6.77
N LEU A 179 0.49 -7.39 7.55
CA LEU A 179 0.69 -8.30 8.70
C LEU A 179 -0.21 -7.99 9.91
N SER A 180 -0.88 -6.83 9.94
CA SER A 180 -1.80 -6.47 11.03
C SER A 180 -3.04 -5.75 10.51
N PRO A 181 -4.02 -6.48 9.97
CA PRO A 181 -5.20 -5.90 9.33
C PRO A 181 -6.15 -5.14 10.28
N LYS A 182 -5.90 -5.19 11.61
CA LYS A 182 -6.81 -4.65 12.62
C LYS A 182 -6.72 -3.14 12.82
N GLY A 183 -5.68 -2.49 12.30
CA GLY A 183 -5.29 -1.15 12.75
C GLY A 183 -5.89 0.01 11.97
N VAL A 184 -5.61 0.10 10.67
CA VAL A 184 -5.62 1.41 10.00
C VAL A 184 -6.41 1.45 8.69
N VAL A 185 -6.40 0.38 7.89
CA VAL A 185 -7.07 0.36 6.56
C VAL A 185 -7.48 -1.07 6.17
N PRO A 186 -8.55 -1.62 6.80
CA PRO A 186 -9.00 -2.98 6.50
C PRO A 186 -9.41 -3.14 5.03
N TRP A 187 -9.95 -2.10 4.40
CA TRP A 187 -10.32 -2.14 2.98
C TRP A 187 -9.12 -2.44 2.06
N LEU A 188 -7.93 -1.95 2.40
CA LEU A 188 -6.75 -2.14 1.57
C LEU A 188 -6.21 -3.58 1.65
N PHE A 189 -6.31 -4.23 2.81
CA PHE A 189 -5.64 -5.52 3.06
C PHE A 189 -6.57 -6.73 3.21
N LYS A 190 -7.84 -6.51 3.58
CA LYS A 190 -8.79 -7.58 3.92
C LYS A 190 -9.85 -7.80 2.85
N ASP A 191 -10.29 -6.74 2.20
CA ASP A 191 -11.37 -6.83 1.23
C ASP A 191 -10.87 -7.48 -0.06
N ASP A 192 -11.69 -8.39 -0.58
CA ASP A 192 -11.41 -9.14 -1.80
C ASP A 192 -11.98 -8.38 -3.00
N TYR A 193 -11.11 -8.00 -3.92
CA TYR A 193 -11.43 -7.21 -5.11
C TYR A 193 -11.46 -8.05 -6.39
N ASP A 194 -11.53 -9.38 -6.30
CA ASP A 194 -11.59 -10.29 -7.46
C ASP A 194 -12.58 -9.85 -8.55
N ILE A 195 -13.80 -9.47 -8.16
CA ILE A 195 -14.85 -9.03 -9.11
C ILE A 195 -14.45 -7.73 -9.80
N PHE A 196 -13.94 -6.75 -9.04
CA PHE A 196 -13.51 -5.47 -9.57
C PHE A 196 -12.33 -5.63 -10.52
N LEU A 197 -11.36 -6.49 -10.16
CA LEU A 197 -10.20 -6.79 -11.01
C LEU A 197 -10.63 -7.46 -12.32
N PHE A 198 -11.55 -8.44 -12.26
CA PHE A 198 -12.06 -9.10 -13.45
C PHE A 198 -12.74 -8.11 -14.40
N CYS A 199 -13.62 -7.25 -13.87
CA CYS A 199 -14.24 -6.18 -14.65
C CYS A 199 -13.20 -5.21 -15.25
N TRP A 200 -12.16 -4.88 -14.50
CA TRP A 200 -11.10 -3.98 -14.95
C TRP A 200 -10.26 -4.57 -16.08
N ILE A 201 -9.79 -5.81 -15.94
CA ILE A 201 -9.01 -6.52 -16.96
C ILE A 201 -9.84 -6.68 -18.24
N MET A 202 -11.11 -7.08 -18.11
CA MET A 202 -11.99 -7.21 -19.27
C MET A 202 -12.20 -5.86 -19.96
N GLY A 203 -12.39 -4.77 -19.19
CA GLY A 203 -12.49 -3.42 -19.73
C GLY A 203 -11.22 -2.99 -20.50
N LEU A 204 -10.03 -3.25 -19.95
CA LEU A 204 -8.76 -2.97 -20.62
C LEU A 204 -8.56 -3.78 -21.90
N LEU A 205 -8.87 -5.08 -21.87
CA LEU A 205 -8.76 -5.94 -23.06
C LEU A 205 -9.73 -5.51 -24.16
N LEU A 206 -10.96 -5.13 -23.80
CA LEU A 206 -11.93 -4.60 -24.75
C LEU A 206 -11.47 -3.24 -25.31
N GLY A 207 -10.95 -2.34 -24.47
CA GLY A 207 -10.41 -1.05 -24.92
C GLY A 207 -9.20 -1.19 -25.84
N ALA A 208 -8.23 -2.03 -25.46
CA ALA A 208 -7.04 -2.32 -26.24
C ALA A 208 -7.37 -2.98 -27.59
N SER A 209 -8.30 -3.94 -27.59
CA SER A 209 -8.75 -4.57 -28.84
C SER A 209 -9.43 -3.56 -29.77
N ALA A 210 -10.26 -2.65 -29.25
CA ALA A 210 -10.86 -1.58 -30.05
C ALA A 210 -9.81 -0.62 -30.65
N THR A 211 -8.76 -0.28 -29.91
CA THR A 211 -7.66 0.58 -30.42
C THR A 211 -6.78 -0.14 -31.44
N LEU A 212 -6.50 -1.43 -31.25
CA LEU A 212 -5.77 -2.23 -32.22
C LEU A 212 -6.59 -2.40 -33.51
N MET A 213 -7.90 -2.65 -33.38
CA MET A 213 -8.80 -2.74 -34.52
C MET A 213 -8.84 -1.41 -35.28
N SER A 214 -8.96 -0.26 -34.59
CA SER A 214 -8.94 1.04 -35.28
C SER A 214 -7.61 1.30 -36.00
N GLY A 215 -6.47 0.89 -35.41
CA GLY A 215 -5.15 0.93 -36.05
C GLY A 215 -5.04 0.04 -37.29
N PHE A 216 -5.64 -1.15 -37.27
CA PHE A 216 -5.66 -2.08 -38.41
C PHE A 216 -6.58 -1.61 -39.53
N PHE A 217 -7.73 -1.01 -39.19
CA PHE A 217 -8.67 -0.47 -40.17
C PHE A 217 -8.23 0.86 -40.80
N LYS A 218 -7.33 1.62 -40.16
CA LYS A 218 -6.72 2.86 -40.71
C LYS A 218 -6.19 2.69 -42.15
N PRO A 219 -5.25 1.77 -42.43
CA PRO A 219 -4.71 1.57 -43.78
C PRO A 219 -5.74 0.96 -44.75
N LEU A 220 -6.65 0.11 -44.26
CA LEU A 220 -7.69 -0.50 -45.09
C LEU A 220 -8.72 0.54 -45.56
N LEU A 221 -9.09 1.49 -44.70
CA LEU A 221 -10.04 2.57 -45.01
C LEU A 221 -9.39 3.74 -45.75
N SER A 222 -8.08 3.94 -45.67
CA SER A 222 -7.38 4.94 -46.51
C SER A 222 -7.41 4.61 -48.01
N ALA A 223 -7.77 3.39 -48.39
CA ALA A 223 -8.06 3.03 -49.77
C ALA A 223 -9.43 3.55 -50.25
N VAL A 224 -10.28 4.09 -49.36
CA VAL A 224 -11.64 4.56 -49.65
C VAL A 224 -11.73 6.06 -49.35
N SER A 225 -11.65 6.88 -50.41
CA SER A 225 -12.04 8.31 -50.48
C SER A 225 -11.55 9.26 -49.35
N ALA A 226 -10.54 10.08 -49.70
CA ALA A 226 -9.81 10.99 -48.81
C ALA A 226 -10.64 12.08 -48.10
N THR A 227 -11.84 12.41 -48.59
CA THR A 227 -12.63 13.56 -48.09
C THR A 227 -13.44 13.27 -46.83
N TYR A 228 -13.72 11.99 -46.50
CA TYR A 228 -14.46 11.61 -45.28
C TYR A 228 -13.53 11.22 -44.11
N GLN A 229 -12.23 11.02 -44.38
CA GLN A 229 -11.30 10.45 -43.40
C GLN A 229 -10.95 11.41 -42.26
N GLN A 230 -10.73 12.70 -42.53
CA GLN A 230 -10.15 13.61 -41.54
C GLN A 230 -11.07 13.83 -40.32
N GLY A 231 -12.39 13.92 -40.53
CA GLY A 231 -13.36 14.08 -39.44
C GLY A 231 -13.51 12.83 -38.55
N ILE A 232 -13.48 11.64 -39.15
CA ILE A 232 -13.67 10.37 -38.41
C ILE A 232 -12.44 10.08 -37.54
N TRP A 233 -11.23 10.38 -37.99
CA TRP A 233 -10.01 10.15 -37.20
C TRP A 233 -9.91 11.08 -35.99
N HIS A 234 -10.24 12.36 -36.16
CA HIS A 234 -10.30 13.29 -35.03
C HIS A 234 -11.37 12.87 -34.01
N LEU A 235 -12.52 12.34 -34.46
CA LEU A 235 -13.57 11.81 -33.59
C LEU A 235 -13.09 10.58 -32.79
N LEU A 236 -12.40 9.64 -33.44
CA LEU A 236 -11.90 8.42 -32.79
C LEU A 236 -10.76 8.72 -31.81
N ASP A 237 -9.85 9.63 -32.14
CA ASP A 237 -8.77 10.04 -31.22
C ASP A 237 -9.33 10.84 -30.03
N THR A 238 -10.33 11.71 -30.25
CA THR A 238 -11.01 12.41 -29.15
C THR A 238 -11.82 11.47 -28.27
N LEU A 239 -12.51 10.47 -28.84
CA LEU A 239 -13.20 9.42 -28.08
C LEU A 239 -12.22 8.59 -27.25
N GLY A 240 -11.05 8.22 -27.80
CA GLY A 240 -10.01 7.51 -27.07
C GLY A 240 -9.47 8.31 -25.87
N LEU A 241 -9.18 9.59 -26.08
CA LEU A 241 -8.79 10.53 -25.01
C LEU A 241 -9.89 10.73 -23.97
N LEU A 242 -11.15 10.86 -24.39
CA LEU A 242 -12.31 10.97 -23.49
C LEU A 242 -12.49 9.72 -22.64
N CYS A 243 -12.28 8.52 -23.21
CA CYS A 243 -12.32 7.27 -22.46
C CYS A 243 -11.20 7.19 -21.42
N ILE A 244 -9.97 7.60 -21.76
CA ILE A 244 -8.84 7.66 -20.82
C ILE A 244 -9.10 8.70 -19.71
N LEU A 245 -9.66 9.86 -20.07
CA LEU A 245 -9.96 10.93 -19.11
C LEU A 245 -11.12 10.54 -18.18
N ALA A 246 -12.20 9.97 -18.73
CA ALA A 246 -13.33 9.44 -17.95
C ALA A 246 -12.88 8.29 -17.04
N PHE A 247 -11.92 7.47 -17.48
CA PHE A 247 -11.29 6.43 -16.68
C PHE A 247 -10.46 7.01 -15.52
N LEU A 248 -9.62 8.03 -15.75
CA LEU A 248 -8.87 8.71 -14.70
C LEU A 248 -9.80 9.43 -13.72
N VAL A 249 -10.85 10.08 -14.21
CA VAL A 249 -11.89 10.69 -13.38
C VAL A 249 -12.64 9.63 -12.58
N GLY A 250 -12.95 8.47 -13.17
CA GLY A 250 -13.56 7.34 -12.48
C GLY A 250 -12.67 6.75 -11.40
N MET A 251 -11.35 6.68 -11.62
CA MET A 251 -10.37 6.29 -10.60
C MET A 251 -10.31 7.31 -9.46
N CYS A 252 -10.24 8.61 -9.79
CA CYS A 252 -10.23 9.68 -8.80
C CYS A 252 -11.55 9.72 -8.02
N ALA A 253 -12.69 9.58 -8.69
CA ALA A 253 -14.01 9.58 -8.09
C ALA A 253 -14.27 8.31 -7.28
N GLY A 254 -13.85 7.12 -7.74
CA GLY A 254 -13.95 5.87 -7.00
C GLY A 254 -13.02 5.86 -5.78
N GLY A 255 -11.79 6.36 -5.93
CA GLY A 255 -10.87 6.56 -4.81
C GLY A 255 -11.35 7.61 -3.82
N PHE A 256 -11.94 8.71 -4.31
CA PHE A 256 -12.54 9.75 -3.49
C PHE A 256 -13.82 9.29 -2.81
N TYR A 257 -14.67 8.51 -3.48
CA TYR A 257 -15.90 7.95 -2.92
C TYR A 257 -15.58 6.87 -1.90
N ALA A 258 -14.58 6.02 -2.14
CA ALA A 258 -14.06 5.09 -1.14
C ALA A 258 -13.46 5.86 0.04
N SER A 259 -12.65 6.90 -0.20
CA SER A 259 -12.15 7.78 0.88
C SER A 259 -13.28 8.42 1.66
N LEU A 260 -14.29 9.01 1.02
CA LEU A 260 -15.42 9.63 1.69
C LEU A 260 -16.25 8.60 2.46
N TYR A 261 -16.56 7.46 1.84
CA TYR A 261 -17.29 6.37 2.48
C TYR A 261 -16.54 5.86 3.72
N TYR A 262 -15.24 5.63 3.62
CA TYR A 262 -14.42 5.13 4.73
C TYR A 262 -13.94 6.18 5.72
N PHE A 263 -13.94 7.48 5.39
CA PHE A 263 -13.61 8.57 6.30
C PHE A 263 -14.86 9.10 7.04
N TRP A 264 -16.04 8.92 6.47
CA TRP A 264 -17.32 9.32 7.07
C TRP A 264 -17.93 8.24 7.96
N ILE A 265 -17.79 6.95 7.62
CA ILE A 265 -18.34 5.83 8.40
C ILE A 265 -17.67 5.58 9.78
N PRO A 266 -16.38 5.91 10.06
CA PRO A 266 -15.80 5.68 11.39
C PRO A 266 -16.37 6.59 12.48
N LEU A 267 -17.18 7.60 12.14
CA LEU A 267 -17.85 8.44 13.12
C LEU A 267 -19.13 7.80 13.69
N ASP A 268 -19.73 6.85 12.98
CA ASP A 268 -21.01 6.25 13.40
C ASP A 268 -20.85 5.15 14.45
N GLU A 269 -19.78 4.34 14.40
CA GLU A 269 -19.56 3.30 15.42
C GLU A 269 -19.31 3.84 16.84
N PRO A 270 -18.40 4.81 17.07
CA PRO A 270 -18.22 5.37 18.41
C PRO A 270 -19.46 6.14 18.87
N MET A 271 -20.22 6.76 17.96
CA MET A 271 -21.49 7.44 18.29
C MET A 271 -22.60 6.45 18.67
N ARG A 272 -22.67 5.27 18.04
CA ARG A 272 -23.63 4.21 18.46
C ARG A 272 -23.27 3.64 19.83
N GLU A 273 -22.00 3.45 20.13
CA GLU A 273 -21.57 2.94 21.45
C GLU A 273 -21.78 3.99 22.57
N VAL A 274 -21.62 5.28 22.25
CA VAL A 274 -21.95 6.38 23.18
C VAL A 274 -23.46 6.53 23.35
N SER A 275 -24.22 6.45 22.26
CA SER A 275 -25.70 6.47 22.27
C SER A 275 -26.27 5.34 23.13
N GLY A 276 -25.81 4.09 22.92
CA GLY A 276 -26.26 2.95 23.73
C GLY A 276 -25.94 3.11 25.22
N ARG A 277 -24.76 3.64 25.56
CA ARG A 277 -24.39 3.91 26.96
C ARG A 277 -25.24 5.02 27.59
N LEU A 278 -25.60 6.06 26.84
CA LEU A 278 -26.48 7.12 27.32
C LEU A 278 -27.90 6.61 27.54
N GLU A 279 -28.41 5.76 26.64
CA GLU A 279 -29.74 5.17 26.74
C GLU A 279 -29.85 4.20 27.94
N GLU A 280 -28.82 3.37 28.18
CA GLU A 280 -28.74 2.55 29.40
C GLU A 280 -28.66 3.39 30.68
N ARG A 281 -28.00 4.56 30.64
CA ARG A 281 -27.94 5.47 31.79
C ARG A 281 -29.30 6.10 32.05
N TRP A 282 -30.00 6.49 30.99
CA TRP A 282 -31.34 7.07 31.07
C TRP A 282 -32.37 6.06 31.60
N ARG A 283 -32.39 4.81 31.10
CA ARG A 283 -33.25 3.73 31.64
C ARG A 283 -33.04 3.47 33.12
N ARG A 284 -31.78 3.50 33.60
CA ARG A 284 -31.49 3.32 35.02
C ARG A 284 -32.07 4.43 35.88
N HIS A 285 -32.17 5.67 35.38
CA HIS A 285 -32.77 6.77 36.10
C HIS A 285 -34.31 6.76 36.09
N THR A 286 -34.95 6.22 35.05
CA THR A 286 -36.41 6.19 34.94
C THR A 286 -37.07 5.02 35.67
N THR A 287 -36.34 3.96 36.02
CA THR A 287 -36.90 2.76 36.69
C THR A 287 -36.94 2.89 38.24
N ILE A 288 -36.48 4.01 38.82
CA ILE A 288 -36.46 4.24 40.29
C ILE A 288 -37.64 5.13 40.73
N ARG A 289 -38.83 4.92 40.17
CA ARG A 289 -40.06 5.59 40.61
C ARG A 289 -41.14 4.57 40.94
#